data_AF-A0A2V6TT80-F1
#
_entry.id   AF-A0A2V6TT80-F1
#
_cell.length_a   1.000
_cell.length_b   1.000
_cell.length_c   1.000
_cell.angle_alpha   90.00
_cell.angle_beta   90.00
_cell.angle_gamma   90.00
#
_symmetry.space_group_name_H-M   'P 1'
#
loop_
_entity.id
_entity.type
_entity.pdbx_description
1 polymer ?
#
loop_
_entity_poly.entity_id
_entity_poly.type
_entity_poly.pdbx_seq_one_letter_code
_entity_poly.pdbx_strand_id
1 'polypeptide(L)'
;MLLKVFVSLEGAFKKLDPDFDMMVAIQPTMNELVIDQLSPQALGKRGLKVLTQYVELFADLPKEIRRGIYTVKTGNLKIRVELSQLDELHRKFMRGARLLALAGITSAALIGGSILMALTKKPRE
;
A
#
# COMPACT_ATOMS: atom_id res chain seq x y z
N MET A 1 -25.52 -7.34 27.58
CA MET A 1 -26.60 -8.35 27.46
C MET A 1 -26.68 -9.24 28.71
N LEU A 2 -25.57 -9.84 29.19
CA LEU A 2 -25.56 -10.71 30.39
C LEU A 2 -26.10 -10.05 31.66
N LEU A 3 -25.74 -8.80 31.94
CA LEU A 3 -26.18 -8.08 33.13
C LEU A 3 -27.71 -7.97 33.24
N LYS A 4 -28.40 -7.83 32.10
CA LYS A 4 -29.87 -7.78 32.01
C LYS A 4 -30.51 -9.15 32.28
N VAL A 5 -29.84 -10.24 31.89
CA VAL A 5 -30.30 -11.61 32.18
C VAL A 5 -30.22 -11.88 33.68
N PHE A 6 -29.12 -11.49 34.33
CA PHE A 6 -28.96 -11.62 35.79
C PHE A 6 -30.01 -10.83 36.57
N VAL A 7 -30.22 -9.55 36.22
CA VAL A 7 -31.24 -8.70 36.87
C VAL A 7 -32.65 -9.27 36.69
N SER A 8 -32.96 -9.80 35.50
CA SER A 8 -34.27 -10.41 35.24
C SER A 8 -34.47 -11.72 36.01
N LEU A 9 -33.40 -12.47 36.25
CA LEU A 9 -33.45 -13.71 37.00
C LEU A 9 -33.66 -13.44 38.50
N GLU A 10 -32.95 -12.45 39.06
CA GLU A 10 -33.14 -12.00 40.44
C GLU A 10 -34.59 -11.53 40.70
N GLY A 11 -35.16 -10.76 39.76
CA GLY A 11 -36.55 -10.32 39.84
C GLY A 11 -37.58 -11.46 39.76
N ALA A 12 -37.22 -12.61 39.18
CA ALA A 12 -38.08 -13.80 39.19
C ALA A 12 -38.00 -14.56 40.52
N PHE A 13 -36.81 -14.67 41.12
CA PHE A 13 -36.60 -15.33 42.40
C PHE A 13 -37.16 -14.55 43.59
N LYS A 14 -37.10 -13.21 43.58
CA LYS A 14 -37.71 -12.34 44.60
C LYS A 14 -39.24 -12.44 44.71
N LYS A 15 -39.91 -12.98 43.68
CA LYS A 15 -41.35 -13.27 43.73
C LYS A 15 -41.68 -14.55 44.51
N LEU A 16 -40.69 -15.43 44.70
CA LEU A 16 -40.83 -16.72 45.38
C LEU A 16 -40.29 -16.66 46.82
N ASP A 17 -39.24 -15.87 47.04
CA ASP A 17 -38.65 -15.57 48.35
C ASP A 17 -38.32 -14.06 48.44
N PRO A 18 -39.08 -13.27 49.23
CA PRO A 18 -38.92 -11.81 49.30
C PRO A 18 -37.56 -11.32 49.81
N ASP A 19 -36.88 -12.10 50.66
CA ASP A 19 -35.59 -11.76 51.27
C ASP A 19 -34.39 -12.30 50.48
N PHE A 20 -34.63 -12.87 49.30
CA PHE A 20 -33.57 -13.44 48.47
C PHE A 20 -32.62 -12.34 47.93
N ASP A 21 -31.40 -12.32 48.46
CA ASP A 21 -30.28 -11.51 47.95
C ASP A 21 -29.34 -12.41 47.13
N MET A 22 -29.41 -12.25 45.81
CA MET A 22 -28.58 -13.01 44.88
C MET A 22 -27.09 -12.69 45.05
N MET A 23 -26.73 -11.50 45.55
CA MET A 23 -25.34 -11.12 45.81
C MET A 23 -24.73 -11.95 46.95
N VAL A 24 -25.51 -12.18 48.02
CA VAL A 24 -25.11 -13.00 49.18
C VAL A 24 -24.93 -14.47 48.78
N ALA A 25 -25.79 -14.98 47.89
CA ALA A 25 -25.72 -16.38 47.43
C ALA A 25 -24.52 -16.68 46.52
N ILE A 26 -24.06 -15.71 45.74
CA ILE A 26 -22.94 -15.89 44.78
C ILE A 26 -21.59 -15.45 45.38
N GLN A 27 -21.59 -14.71 46.50
CA GLN A 27 -20.41 -14.20 47.20
C GLN A 27 -19.25 -15.22 47.36
N PRO A 28 -19.48 -16.48 47.79
CA PRO A 28 -18.37 -17.43 47.98
C PRO A 28 -17.81 -17.95 46.65
N THR A 29 -18.64 -18.12 45.61
CA THR A 29 -18.22 -18.70 44.32
C THR A 29 -17.58 -17.66 43.39
N MET A 30 -17.95 -16.38 43.48
CA MET A 30 -17.32 -15.32 42.68
C MET A 30 -15.86 -15.06 43.08
N ASN A 31 -15.54 -15.13 44.37
CA ASN A 31 -14.19 -14.79 44.85
C ASN A 31 -13.12 -15.76 44.30
N GLU A 32 -13.39 -17.06 44.28
CA GLU A 32 -12.42 -18.04 43.77
C GLU A 32 -12.19 -17.86 42.26
N LEU A 33 -13.24 -17.67 41.48
CA LEU A 33 -13.15 -17.53 40.01
C LEU A 33 -12.50 -16.22 39.55
N VAL A 34 -12.71 -15.12 40.27
CA VAL A 34 -12.09 -13.82 39.94
C VAL A 34 -10.61 -13.82 40.29
N ILE A 35 -10.24 -14.41 41.44
CA ILE A 35 -8.84 -14.54 41.87
C ILE A 35 -8.08 -15.48 40.93
N ASP A 36 -8.69 -16.57 40.46
CA ASP A 36 -8.04 -17.53 39.58
C ASP A 36 -7.77 -16.96 38.18
N GLN A 37 -8.65 -16.08 37.68
CA GLN A 37 -8.45 -15.35 36.42
C GLN A 37 -7.40 -14.24 36.49
N LEU A 38 -7.14 -13.68 37.68
CA LEU A 38 -6.09 -12.70 37.96
C LEU A 38 -4.83 -13.35 38.53
N SER A 39 -4.79 -14.68 38.62
CA SER A 39 -3.66 -15.39 39.19
C SER A 39 -2.38 -15.13 38.38
N PRO A 40 -1.21 -15.00 39.04
CA PRO A 40 0.08 -14.80 38.37
C PRO A 40 0.37 -15.87 37.32
N GLN A 41 -0.11 -17.10 37.53
CA GLN A 41 0.06 -18.21 36.61
C GLN A 41 -0.80 -18.05 35.34
N ALA A 42 -2.04 -17.57 35.47
CA ALA A 42 -2.90 -17.27 34.32
C ALA A 42 -2.34 -16.11 33.48
N LEU A 43 -1.82 -15.07 34.14
CA LEU A 43 -1.14 -13.95 33.48
C LEU A 43 0.14 -14.40 32.77
N GLY A 44 0.96 -15.23 33.41
CA GLY A 44 2.18 -15.80 32.81
C GLY A 44 1.89 -16.63 31.56
N LYS A 45 0.89 -17.53 31.61
CA LYS A 45 0.47 -18.32 30.43
C LYS A 45 -0.04 -17.46 29.29
N ARG A 46 -0.80 -16.39 29.58
CA ARG A 46 -1.25 -15.43 28.56
C ARG A 46 -0.08 -14.68 27.95
N GLY A 47 0.88 -14.21 28.76
CA GLY A 47 2.08 -13.53 28.29
C GLY A 47 2.94 -14.40 27.38
N LEU A 48 3.15 -15.67 27.75
CA LEU A 48 3.89 -16.64 26.94
C LEU A 48 3.23 -16.90 25.59
N LYS A 49 1.89 -17.01 25.57
CA LYS A 49 1.11 -17.19 24.33
C LYS A 49 1.20 -15.98 23.40
N VAL A 50 1.18 -14.78 23.95
CA VAL A 50 1.35 -13.55 23.17
C VAL A 50 2.78 -13.49 22.60
N LEU A 51 3.79 -13.80 23.41
CA LEU A 51 5.19 -13.82 22.96
C LEU A 51 5.42 -14.81 21.83
N THR A 52 4.88 -16.03 21.90
CA THR A 52 5.01 -17.01 20.81
C THR A 52 4.33 -16.53 19.53
N GLN A 53 3.16 -15.90 19.62
CA GLN A 53 2.49 -15.31 18.45
C GLN A 53 3.33 -14.19 17.80
N TYR A 54 3.97 -13.34 18.59
CA TYR A 54 4.89 -12.33 18.05
C TYR A 54 6.12 -12.97 17.39
N VAL A 55 6.71 -13.99 18.01
CA VAL A 55 7.87 -14.71 17.46
C VAL A 55 7.53 -15.39 16.13
N GLU A 56 6.37 -16.04 16.01
CA GLU A 56 5.92 -16.65 14.75
C GLU A 56 5.74 -15.59 13.65
N LEU A 57 5.14 -14.45 13.96
CA LEU A 57 4.97 -13.34 13.00
C LEU A 57 6.33 -12.82 12.49
N PHE A 58 7.29 -12.63 13.40
CA PHE A 58 8.64 -12.20 13.03
C PHE A 58 9.45 -13.28 12.31
N ALA A 59 9.17 -14.56 12.53
CA ALA A 59 9.85 -15.66 11.85
C ALA A 59 9.44 -15.79 10.38
N ASP A 60 8.20 -15.45 10.03
CA ASP A 60 7.72 -15.53 8.63
C ASP A 60 7.97 -14.24 7.82
N LEU A 61 8.04 -13.09 8.48
CA LEU A 61 8.38 -11.79 7.86
C LEU A 61 9.63 -11.81 6.95
N PRO A 62 10.79 -12.38 7.35
CA PRO A 62 11.98 -12.41 6.49
C PRO A 62 11.81 -13.25 5.22
N LYS A 63 10.91 -14.25 5.21
CA LYS A 63 10.60 -15.01 3.99
C LYS A 63 9.85 -14.14 2.98
N GLU A 64 8.90 -13.33 3.44
CA GLU A 64 8.16 -12.41 2.57
C GLU A 64 9.07 -11.31 2.01
N ILE A 65 9.95 -10.75 2.84
CA ILE A 65 10.95 -9.76 2.41
C ILE A 65 11.87 -10.36 1.33
N ARG A 66 12.36 -11.60 1.52
CA ARG A 66 13.18 -12.28 0.51
C ARG A 66 12.44 -12.47 -0.81
N ARG A 67 11.15 -12.84 -0.79
CA ARG A 67 10.33 -12.96 -2.00
C ARG A 67 10.18 -11.62 -2.71
N GLY A 68 9.88 -10.54 -1.97
CA GLY A 68 9.77 -9.19 -2.54
C GLY A 68 11.06 -8.70 -3.18
N ILE A 69 12.20 -8.87 -2.50
CA ILE A 69 13.53 -8.51 -3.04
C ILE A 69 13.84 -9.33 -4.30
N TYR A 70 13.48 -10.61 -4.34
CA TYR A 70 13.72 -11.47 -5.51
C TYR A 70 12.91 -11.00 -6.73
N THR A 71 11.66 -10.58 -6.54
CA THR A 71 10.82 -10.00 -7.60
C THR A 71 11.38 -8.68 -8.12
N VAL A 72 11.94 -7.84 -7.25
CA VAL A 72 12.63 -6.60 -7.65
C VAL A 72 13.91 -6.92 -8.43
N LYS A 73 14.72 -7.86 -7.95
CA LYS A 73 16.00 -8.24 -8.57
C LYS A 73 15.85 -8.93 -9.93
N THR A 74 14.77 -9.69 -10.14
CA THR A 74 14.49 -10.36 -11.42
C THR A 74 13.95 -9.42 -12.51
N GLY A 75 13.85 -8.12 -12.24
CA GLY A 75 13.46 -7.12 -13.24
C GLY A 75 11.98 -7.18 -13.63
N ASN A 76 11.17 -8.00 -12.96
CA ASN A 76 9.72 -8.09 -13.17
C ASN A 76 8.94 -6.95 -12.50
N LEU A 77 9.63 -6.02 -11.87
CA LEU A 77 9.04 -4.78 -11.39
C LEU A 77 8.73 -3.89 -12.60
N LYS A 78 7.51 -4.02 -13.15
CA LYS A 78 6.96 -3.06 -14.09
C LYS A 78 6.67 -1.76 -13.33
N ILE A 79 7.72 -0.96 -13.10
CA ILE A 79 7.54 0.43 -12.66
C ILE A 79 6.80 1.11 -13.81
N ARG A 80 5.53 1.41 -13.59
CA ARG A 80 4.72 2.20 -14.52
C ARG A 80 5.19 3.66 -14.37
N VAL A 81 6.39 3.94 -14.87
CA VAL A 81 6.87 5.32 -14.96
C VAL A 81 5.96 5.97 -15.99
N GLU A 82 5.06 6.86 -15.55
CA GLU A 82 4.44 7.82 -16.45
C GLU A 82 5.56 8.69 -16.99
N LEU A 83 6.13 8.27 -18.11
CA LEU A 83 7.26 8.92 -18.77
C LEU A 83 6.76 10.19 -19.49
N SER A 84 6.10 11.10 -18.78
CA SER A 84 5.72 12.43 -19.32
C SER A 84 6.94 13.18 -19.87
N GLN A 85 8.13 12.87 -19.34
CA GLN A 85 9.41 13.41 -19.80
C GLN A 85 9.84 12.89 -21.18
N LEU A 86 9.49 11.65 -21.56
CA LEU A 86 9.81 11.13 -22.90
C LEU A 86 8.95 11.80 -23.97
N ASP A 87 7.69 12.07 -23.67
CA ASP A 87 6.81 12.79 -24.60
C ASP A 87 7.29 14.22 -24.81
N GLU A 88 7.79 14.87 -23.75
CA GLU A 88 8.36 16.21 -23.85
C GLU A 88 9.70 16.22 -24.63
N LEU A 89 10.54 15.21 -24.41
CA LEU A 89 11.76 15.00 -25.21
C LEU A 89 11.44 14.76 -26.68
N HIS A 90 10.45 13.91 -26.97
CA HIS A 90 10.00 13.66 -28.34
C HIS A 90 9.49 14.94 -29.00
N ARG A 91 8.69 15.75 -28.30
CA ARG A 91 8.22 17.05 -28.81
C ARG A 91 9.38 18.00 -29.12
N LYS A 92 10.38 18.09 -28.24
CA LYS A 92 11.57 18.94 -28.45
C LYS A 92 12.40 18.45 -29.63
N PHE A 93 12.60 17.13 -29.75
CA PHE A 93 13.33 16.50 -30.85
C PHE A 93 12.64 16.75 -32.20
N MET A 94 11.32 16.52 -32.28
CA MET A 94 10.56 16.74 -33.50
C MET A 94 10.58 18.20 -33.97
N ARG A 95 10.57 19.16 -33.02
CA ARG A 95 10.73 20.58 -33.35
C ARG A 95 12.10 20.88 -33.94
N GLY A 96 13.18 20.33 -33.39
CA GLY A 96 14.53 20.46 -33.93
C GLY A 96 14.67 19.83 -35.32
N ALA A 97 14.16 18.61 -35.50
CA ALA A 97 14.18 17.91 -36.78
C ALA A 97 13.47 18.70 -37.89
N ARG A 98 12.32 19.31 -37.58
CA ARG A 98 11.57 20.14 -38.54
C ARG A 98 12.36 21.38 -38.97
N LEU A 99 13.04 22.04 -38.03
CA LEU A 99 13.89 23.19 -38.35
C LEU A 99 15.07 22.80 -39.24
N LEU A 100 15.72 21.66 -38.96
CA LEU A 100 16.81 21.15 -39.78
C LEU A 100 16.33 20.78 -41.20
N ALA A 101 15.16 20.13 -41.31
CA ALA A 101 14.57 19.81 -42.61
C ALA A 101 14.27 21.09 -43.41
N LEU A 102 13.70 22.11 -42.78
CA LEU A 102 13.41 23.39 -43.43
C LEU A 102 14.71 24.11 -43.88
N ALA A 103 15.73 24.12 -43.03
CA ALA A 103 17.05 24.68 -43.37
C ALA A 103 17.69 23.93 -44.54
N GLY A 104 17.56 22.61 -44.58
CA GLY A 104 18.03 21.78 -45.68
C GLY A 104 17.31 22.10 -47.00
N ILE A 105 15.98 22.14 -46.98
CA ILE A 105 15.17 22.50 -48.16
C ILE A 105 15.53 23.90 -48.66
N THR A 106 15.68 24.86 -47.74
CA THR A 106 16.04 26.24 -48.08
C THR A 106 17.42 26.30 -48.71
N SER A 107 18.41 25.62 -48.13
CA SER A 107 19.77 25.53 -48.68
C SER A 107 19.77 24.91 -50.08
N ALA A 108 19.04 23.81 -50.28
CA ALA A 108 18.93 23.14 -51.57
C ALA A 108 18.29 24.06 -52.63
N ALA A 109 17.22 24.78 -52.26
CA ALA A 109 16.57 25.74 -53.15
C ALA A 109 17.48 26.91 -53.54
N LEU A 110 18.26 27.44 -52.59
CA LEU A 110 19.22 28.52 -52.84
C LEU A 110 20.33 28.06 -53.79
N ILE A 111 20.90 26.88 -53.56
CA ILE A 111 21.96 26.32 -54.41
C ILE A 111 21.41 26.04 -55.81
N GLY A 112 20.26 25.38 -55.91
CA GLY A 112 19.62 25.08 -57.19
C GLY A 112 19.26 26.34 -57.98
N GLY A 113 18.70 27.35 -57.30
CA GLY A 113 18.37 28.64 -57.90
C GLY A 113 19.61 29.39 -58.40
N SER A 114 20.70 29.38 -57.62
CA SER A 114 21.97 29.99 -58.01
C SER A 114 22.55 29.35 -59.28
N ILE A 115 22.53 28.02 -59.38
CA ILE A 115 23.00 27.29 -60.56
C ILE A 115 22.12 27.60 -61.77
N LEU A 116 20.79 27.58 -61.62
CA LEU A 116 19.87 27.89 -62.72
C LEU A 116 20.09 29.32 -63.24
N MET A 117 20.30 30.28 -62.34
CA MET A 117 20.58 31.67 -62.70
C MET A 117 21.94 31.83 -63.40
N ALA A 118 22.96 31.09 -62.96
CA ALA A 118 24.27 31.07 -63.61
C ALA A 118 24.20 30.50 -65.05
N LEU A 119 23.40 29.44 -65.25
CA LEU A 119 23.23 28.82 -66.57
C LEU A 119 22.37 29.66 -67.54
N THR A 120 21.36 30.36 -67.03
CA THR A 120 20.51 31.25 -67.83
C THR A 120 21.17 32.58 -68.16
N LYS A 121 22.15 33.01 -67.37
CA LYS A 121 23.04 34.16 -67.66
C LYS A 121 24.14 33.77 -68.67
N LYS A 122 23.77 33.11 -69.78
CA LYS A 122 24.66 32.93 -70.94
C LYS A 122 24.65 34.23 -71.77
N PRO A 123 25.81 34.81 -72.14
CA PRO A 123 25.84 36.09 -72.83
C PRO A 123 25.23 35.95 -74.23
N ARG A 124 24.37 36.91 -74.59
CA ARG A 124 24.00 37.16 -75.99
C ARG A 124 25.25 37.73 -76.68
N GLU A 125 25.97 36.86 -77.38
CA GLU A 125 26.73 37.24 -78.57
C GLU A 125 25.95 36.79 -79.81
#